data_AF-A0ABD7HIZ6-F1
#
_entry.id   AF-A0ABD7HIZ6-F1
#
_cell.length_a   1.000
_cell.length_b   1.000
_cell.length_c   1.000
_cell.angle_alpha   90.00
_cell.angle_beta   90.00
_cell.angle_gamma   90.00
#
_symmetry.space_group_name_H-M   'P 1'
#
loop_
_entity.id
_entity.type
_entity.pdbx_description
1 polymer ?
#
loop_
_entity_poly.entity_id
_entity_poly.type
_entity_poly.pdbx_seq_one_letter_code
_entity_poly.pdbx_strand_id
1 'polypeptide(L)'
;MRWHLYATLRCMTDWWTFGISVLGSGGVSAGTVSLLNGHLQRKLTARIEKSKDQTAQRLKEVDAQIAEADRKSALALRRDDSRMATLIQANRLAADGEALAYNATLESLPDGTPLYPRRAYTNSPTPTGEMARDAARWESDAYFFNPALGRAITHLRECEESLRWEGSENHSLAEAFDVNDPHVIKLREAVSQVRELVQAMIVQWEGNQAAPPAGAD
;
A
#
# COMPACT_ATOMS: atom_id res chain seq x y z
N MET A 1 13.51 44.42 -18.10
CA MET A 1 14.61 45.41 -17.96
C MET A 1 15.12 45.30 -16.53
N ARG A 2 16.26 44.61 -16.26
CA ARG A 2 17.59 45.23 -16.02
C ARG A 2 17.38 46.50 -15.18
N TRP A 3 17.67 46.55 -13.88
CA TRP A 3 18.97 46.52 -13.20
C TRP A 3 18.66 46.25 -11.70
N HIS A 4 19.28 45.30 -11.00
CA HIS A 4 20.41 45.57 -10.11
C HIS A 4 20.97 44.25 -9.58
N LEU A 5 21.78 43.59 -10.40
CA LEU A 5 22.55 42.41 -10.05
C LEU A 5 24.04 42.79 -10.10
N TYR A 6 24.46 43.78 -9.31
CA TYR A 6 25.85 44.29 -9.28
C TYR A 6 26.21 45.03 -7.97
N ALA A 7 25.86 44.51 -6.80
CA ALA A 7 26.22 45.16 -5.53
C ALA A 7 26.92 44.29 -4.48
N THR A 8 27.11 42.99 -4.71
CA THR A 8 27.85 42.10 -3.78
C THR A 8 29.08 41.44 -4.40
N LEU A 9 29.54 41.95 -5.56
CA LEU A 9 30.75 41.52 -6.27
C LEU A 9 31.91 42.53 -6.10
N ARG A 10 31.92 43.28 -4.99
CA ARG A 10 32.92 44.32 -4.71
C ARG A 10 33.88 44.00 -3.56
N CYS A 11 33.87 42.77 -3.04
CA CYS A 11 34.85 42.29 -2.07
C CYS A 11 35.85 41.27 -2.63
N MET A 12 35.83 40.96 -3.93
CA MET A 12 36.68 39.92 -4.54
C MET A 12 37.81 40.42 -5.45
N THR A 13 38.03 41.73 -5.62
CA THR A 13 39.02 42.24 -6.59
C THR A 13 40.24 42.97 -6.03
N ASP A 14 40.40 43.06 -4.70
CA ASP A 14 41.53 43.78 -4.09
C ASP A 14 42.62 42.85 -3.49
N TRP A 15 42.75 41.62 -4.00
CA TRP A 15 43.79 40.67 -3.55
C TRP A 15 44.88 40.36 -4.59
N TRP A 16 44.94 41.08 -5.71
CA TRP A 16 45.92 40.83 -6.79
C TRP A 16 47.00 41.91 -6.96
N THR A 17 47.34 42.65 -5.91
CA THR A 17 48.44 43.63 -5.95
C THR A 17 49.29 43.63 -4.67
N PHE A 18 49.75 42.45 -4.24
CA PHE A 18 50.89 42.36 -3.32
C PHE A 18 52.14 41.84 -4.06
N GLY A 19 52.97 42.79 -4.50
CA GLY A 19 54.43 42.69 -4.42
C GLY A 19 55.17 41.80 -5.41
N ILE A 20 55.31 42.26 -6.66
CA ILE A 20 56.53 41.97 -7.46
C ILE A 20 57.27 43.29 -7.65
N SER A 21 57.99 43.70 -6.61
CA SER A 21 59.11 44.64 -6.68
C SER A 21 60.14 44.22 -5.62
N VAL A 22 60.76 43.06 -5.84
CA VAL A 22 62.06 42.72 -5.26
C VAL A 22 62.97 42.32 -6.42
N LEU A 23 63.37 43.33 -7.19
CA LEU A 23 64.44 43.25 -8.18
C LEU A 23 65.57 44.13 -7.66
N GLY A 24 66.27 43.58 -6.68
CA GLY A 24 67.42 44.18 -6.02
C GLY A 24 68.00 43.13 -5.07
N SER A 25 69.06 42.46 -5.56
CA SER A 25 69.97 41.51 -4.89
C SER A 25 69.42 40.18 -4.34
N GLY A 26 70.02 39.07 -4.83
CA GLY A 26 70.18 37.83 -4.05
C GLY A 26 69.33 36.63 -4.48
N GLY A 27 69.85 35.82 -5.41
CA GLY A 27 69.19 34.64 -5.99
C GLY A 27 69.09 33.40 -5.09
N VAL A 28 68.43 33.48 -3.92
CA VAL A 28 68.20 32.30 -3.06
C VAL A 28 66.72 32.10 -2.66
N SER A 29 65.86 33.11 -2.82
CA SER A 29 64.47 33.06 -2.32
C SER A 29 63.41 32.58 -3.34
N ALA A 30 63.70 32.59 -4.64
CA ALA A 30 62.73 32.15 -5.66
C ALA A 30 62.50 30.63 -5.65
N GLY A 31 63.52 29.83 -5.31
CA GLY A 31 63.43 28.37 -5.24
C GLY A 31 62.61 27.87 -4.04
N THR A 32 62.75 28.52 -2.88
CA THR A 32 62.03 28.15 -1.65
C THR A 32 60.56 28.59 -1.68
N VAL A 33 60.24 29.75 -2.26
CA VAL A 33 58.83 30.19 -2.44
C VAL A 33 58.11 29.33 -3.49
N SER A 34 58.78 28.93 -4.57
CA SER A 34 58.20 28.03 -5.58
C SER A 34 57.99 26.61 -5.05
N LEU A 35 58.91 26.10 -4.22
CA LEU A 35 58.75 24.83 -3.51
C LEU A 35 57.64 24.89 -2.44
N LEU A 36 57.52 26.01 -1.71
CA LEU A 36 56.43 26.23 -0.76
C LEU A 36 55.07 26.31 -1.47
N ASN A 37 54.98 27.01 -2.60
CA ASN A 37 53.75 27.09 -3.41
C ASN A 37 53.37 25.73 -4.00
N GLY A 38 54.34 24.97 -4.53
CA GLY A 38 54.09 23.62 -5.04
C GLY A 38 53.73 22.61 -3.95
N HIS A 39 54.20 22.80 -2.72
CA HIS A 39 53.84 21.96 -1.57
C HIS A 39 52.46 22.35 -0.98
N LEU A 40 52.12 23.63 -0.95
CA LEU A 40 50.79 24.14 -0.61
C LEU A 40 49.74 23.70 -1.63
N GLN A 41 50.01 23.83 -2.93
CA GLN A 41 49.14 23.31 -3.98
C GLN A 41 48.91 21.81 -3.80
N ARG A 42 49.95 20.99 -3.65
CA ARG A 42 49.81 19.54 -3.44
C ARG A 42 48.97 19.19 -2.21
N LYS A 43 49.15 19.91 -1.08
CA LYS A 43 48.32 19.71 0.12
C LYS A 43 46.86 20.11 -0.11
N LEU A 44 46.62 21.16 -0.88
CA LEU A 44 45.27 21.65 -1.18
C LEU A 44 44.56 20.72 -2.17
N THR A 45 45.26 20.23 -3.21
CA THR A 45 44.76 19.22 -4.15
C THR A 45 44.42 17.91 -3.42
N ALA A 46 45.29 17.43 -2.53
CA ALA A 46 45.02 16.22 -1.74
C ALA A 46 43.83 16.38 -0.78
N ARG A 47 43.62 17.59 -0.21
CA ARG A 47 42.43 17.89 0.61
C ARG A 47 41.15 17.95 -0.24
N ILE A 48 41.23 18.51 -1.46
CA ILE A 48 40.11 18.55 -2.40
C ILE A 48 39.75 17.13 -2.86
N GLU A 49 40.73 16.28 -3.21
CA GLU A 49 40.47 14.88 -3.57
C GLU A 49 39.85 14.12 -2.41
N LYS A 50 40.40 14.25 -1.19
CA LYS A 50 39.81 13.62 -0.01
C LYS A 50 38.38 14.09 0.27
N SER A 51 38.09 15.38 0.09
CA SER A 51 36.75 15.96 0.20
C SER A 51 35.80 15.43 -0.88
N LYS A 52 36.28 15.31 -2.11
CA LYS A 52 35.54 14.75 -3.25
C LYS A 52 35.22 13.28 -3.02
N ASP A 53 36.16 12.49 -2.52
CA ASP A 53 35.95 11.08 -2.22
C ASP A 53 34.94 10.91 -1.09
N GLN A 54 35.02 11.75 -0.05
CA GLN A 54 34.05 11.76 1.05
C GLN A 54 32.65 12.16 0.60
N THR A 55 32.52 13.15 -0.29
CA THR A 55 31.22 13.55 -0.84
C THR A 55 30.67 12.49 -1.81
N ALA A 56 31.50 11.87 -2.64
CA ALA A 56 31.10 10.76 -3.49
C ALA A 56 30.62 9.55 -2.69
N GLN A 57 31.25 9.27 -1.54
CA GLN A 57 30.85 8.18 -0.66
C GLN A 57 29.53 8.48 0.06
N ARG A 58 29.33 9.71 0.55
CA ARG A 58 28.05 10.16 1.11
C ARG A 58 26.92 10.14 0.08
N LEU A 59 27.19 10.54 -1.17
CA LEU A 59 26.21 10.46 -2.25
C LEU A 59 25.79 9.01 -2.53
N LYS A 60 26.73 8.07 -2.56
CA LYS A 60 26.42 6.63 -2.69
C LYS A 60 25.57 6.11 -1.52
N GLU A 61 25.85 6.56 -0.30
CA GLU A 61 25.07 6.19 0.89
C GLU A 61 23.64 6.75 0.82
N VAL A 62 23.47 8.00 0.36
CA VAL A 62 22.15 8.61 0.15
C VAL A 62 21.38 7.88 -0.97
N ASP A 63 22.02 7.59 -2.10
CA ASP A 63 21.41 6.85 -3.20
C ASP A 63 20.95 5.44 -2.75
N ALA A 64 21.75 4.77 -1.92
CA ALA A 64 21.38 3.48 -1.34
C ALA A 64 20.18 3.58 -0.39
N GLN A 65 20.11 4.63 0.42
CA GLN A 65 18.96 4.89 1.30
C GLN A 65 17.69 5.22 0.52
N ILE A 66 17.79 5.99 -0.56
CA ILE A 66 16.66 6.29 -1.46
C ILE A 66 16.16 4.99 -2.11
N ALA A 67 17.06 4.18 -2.65
CA ALA A 67 16.68 2.89 -3.26
C ALA A 67 16.03 1.92 -2.25
N GLU A 68 16.46 1.94 -0.97
CA GLU A 68 15.82 1.16 0.09
C GLU A 68 14.45 1.71 0.47
N ALA A 69 14.30 3.04 0.55
CA ALA A 69 13.02 3.70 0.79
C ALA A 69 12.02 3.41 -0.34
N ASP A 70 12.45 3.47 -1.60
CA ASP A 70 11.63 3.15 -2.76
C ASP A 70 11.16 1.69 -2.73
N ARG A 71 12.03 0.75 -2.36
CA ARG A 71 11.66 -0.65 -2.18
C ARG A 71 10.64 -0.84 -1.06
N LYS A 72 10.82 -0.17 0.08
CA LYS A 72 9.87 -0.22 1.20
C LYS A 72 8.51 0.37 0.82
N SER A 73 8.51 1.49 0.11
CA SER A 73 7.30 2.13 -0.42
C SER A 73 6.56 1.23 -1.40
N ALA A 74 7.27 0.62 -2.36
CA ALA A 74 6.67 -0.31 -3.32
C ALA A 74 6.10 -1.58 -2.64
N LEU A 75 6.76 -2.09 -1.59
CA LEU A 75 6.23 -3.21 -0.80
C LEU A 75 5.00 -2.80 0.03
N ALA A 76 4.97 -1.57 0.56
CA ALA A 76 3.82 -1.05 1.29
C ALA A 76 2.60 -0.91 0.37
N LEU A 77 2.76 -0.31 -0.81
CA LEU A 77 1.72 -0.21 -1.84
C LEU A 77 1.13 -1.58 -2.22
N ARG A 78 2.00 -2.58 -2.46
CA ARG A 78 1.53 -3.96 -2.76
C ARG A 78 0.74 -4.59 -1.63
N ARG A 79 1.10 -4.31 -0.37
CA ARG A 79 0.34 -4.79 0.80
C ARG A 79 -1.02 -4.11 0.88
N ASP A 80 -1.07 -2.81 0.63
CA ASP A 80 -2.32 -2.05 0.63
C ASP A 80 -3.27 -2.52 -0.49
N ASP A 81 -2.77 -2.76 -1.69
CA ASP A 81 -3.54 -3.33 -2.80
C ASP A 81 -4.10 -4.72 -2.44
N SER A 82 -3.29 -5.58 -1.81
CA SER A 82 -3.73 -6.91 -1.39
C SER A 82 -4.80 -6.87 -0.29
N ARG A 83 -4.70 -5.92 0.63
CA ARG A 83 -5.69 -5.70 1.69
C ARG A 83 -7.01 -5.20 1.11
N MET A 84 -6.96 -4.23 0.19
CA MET A 84 -8.17 -3.72 -0.47
C MET A 84 -8.85 -4.80 -1.33
N ALA A 85 -8.08 -5.56 -2.11
CA ALA A 85 -8.62 -6.68 -2.87
C ALA A 85 -9.34 -7.70 -1.96
N THR A 86 -8.77 -7.99 -0.79
CA THR A 86 -9.39 -8.90 0.20
C THR A 86 -10.71 -8.34 0.74
N LEU A 87 -10.76 -7.04 1.06
CA LEU A 87 -11.99 -6.38 1.53
C LEU A 87 -13.09 -6.36 0.46
N ILE A 88 -12.73 -6.12 -0.80
CA ILE A 88 -13.68 -6.18 -1.93
C ILE A 88 -14.26 -7.59 -2.07
N GLN A 89 -13.42 -8.62 -1.99
CA GLN A 89 -13.90 -10.01 -2.07
C GLN A 89 -14.78 -10.39 -0.88
N ALA A 90 -14.43 -9.96 0.34
CA ALA A 90 -15.26 -10.18 1.52
C ALA A 90 -16.63 -9.50 1.39
N ASN A 91 -16.68 -8.27 0.86
CA ASN A 91 -17.94 -7.57 0.64
C ASN A 91 -18.79 -8.24 -0.45
N ARG A 92 -18.15 -8.73 -1.51
CA ARG A 92 -18.82 -9.49 -2.57
C ARG A 92 -19.44 -10.77 -2.01
N LEU A 93 -18.71 -11.51 -1.19
CA LEU A 93 -19.23 -12.71 -0.52
C LEU A 93 -20.45 -12.37 0.36
N ALA A 94 -20.39 -11.28 1.12
CA ALA A 94 -21.54 -10.84 1.91
C ALA A 94 -22.75 -10.46 1.03
N ALA A 95 -22.52 -9.85 -0.14
CA ALA A 95 -23.59 -9.58 -1.09
C ALA A 95 -24.20 -10.86 -1.70
N ASP A 96 -23.37 -11.85 -2.00
CA ASP A 96 -23.83 -13.16 -2.48
C ASP A 96 -24.67 -13.88 -1.40
N GLY A 97 -24.26 -13.80 -0.12
CA GLY A 97 -25.03 -14.30 1.02
C GLY A 97 -26.36 -13.57 1.23
N GLU A 98 -26.39 -12.24 1.07
CA GLU A 98 -27.63 -11.44 1.13
C GLU A 98 -28.61 -11.87 0.03
N ALA A 99 -28.09 -12.02 -1.19
CA ALA A 99 -28.88 -12.47 -2.33
C ALA A 99 -29.41 -13.89 -2.11
N LEU A 100 -28.62 -14.80 -1.52
CA LEU A 100 -29.06 -16.14 -1.15
C LEU A 100 -30.23 -16.08 -0.14
N ALA A 101 -30.08 -15.29 0.93
CA ALA A 101 -31.11 -15.13 1.96
C ALA A 101 -32.41 -14.51 1.41
N TYR A 102 -32.29 -13.56 0.48
CA TYR A 102 -33.44 -12.96 -0.19
C TYR A 102 -34.15 -13.96 -1.10
N ASN A 103 -33.38 -14.66 -1.94
CA ASN A 103 -33.93 -15.62 -2.90
C ASN A 103 -34.60 -16.82 -2.22
N ALA A 104 -34.12 -17.23 -1.06
CA ALA A 104 -34.74 -18.29 -0.26
C ALA A 104 -36.17 -17.96 0.19
N THR A 105 -36.52 -16.68 0.29
CA THR A 105 -37.85 -16.22 0.73
C THR A 105 -38.81 -15.89 -0.41
N LEU A 106 -38.37 -16.03 -1.67
CA LEU A 106 -39.21 -15.76 -2.83
C LEU A 106 -40.05 -16.98 -3.17
N GLU A 107 -41.35 -16.76 -3.37
CA GLU A 107 -42.23 -17.79 -3.92
C GLU A 107 -41.79 -18.20 -5.34
N SER A 108 -42.06 -19.45 -5.68
CA SER A 108 -41.87 -19.94 -7.06
C SER A 108 -42.78 -19.19 -8.03
N LEU A 109 -42.37 -19.09 -9.30
CA LEU A 109 -43.22 -18.56 -10.36
C LEU A 109 -44.52 -19.39 -10.48
N PRO A 110 -45.59 -18.83 -11.08
CA PRO A 110 -46.89 -19.51 -11.21
C PRO A 110 -46.84 -20.85 -11.96
N ASP A 111 -45.80 -21.08 -12.76
CA ASP A 111 -45.53 -22.32 -13.48
C ASP A 111 -44.71 -23.35 -12.66
N GLY A 112 -44.46 -23.06 -11.38
CA GLY A 112 -43.65 -23.86 -10.48
C GLY A 112 -42.14 -23.76 -10.75
N THR A 113 -41.71 -22.88 -11.64
CA THR A 113 -40.28 -22.64 -11.87
C THR A 113 -39.71 -21.74 -10.77
N PRO A 114 -38.52 -22.04 -10.23
CA PRO A 114 -37.87 -21.10 -9.33
C PRO A 114 -37.57 -19.80 -10.10
N LEU A 115 -37.78 -18.65 -9.45
CA LEU A 115 -37.59 -17.31 -10.04
C LEU A 115 -36.16 -17.08 -10.59
N TYR A 116 -35.21 -17.94 -10.20
CA TYR A 116 -33.88 -18.02 -10.78
C TYR A 116 -33.63 -19.40 -11.43
N PRO A 117 -33.04 -19.46 -12.64
CA PRO A 117 -32.96 -20.66 -13.49
C PRO A 117 -32.06 -21.79 -12.94
N ARG A 118 -31.45 -21.58 -11.77
CA ARG A 118 -30.84 -22.62 -10.93
C ARG A 118 -31.44 -22.44 -9.54
N ARG A 119 -31.94 -23.55 -8.97
CA ARG A 119 -32.62 -23.69 -7.66
C ARG A 119 -32.20 -22.59 -6.67
N ALA A 120 -33.13 -22.11 -5.83
CA ALA A 120 -32.91 -21.07 -4.81
C ALA A 120 -31.60 -21.20 -4.01
N TYR A 121 -31.09 -22.42 -3.87
CA TYR A 121 -29.90 -22.81 -3.10
C TYR A 121 -28.61 -23.05 -3.92
N THR A 122 -28.60 -22.78 -5.23
CA THR A 122 -27.53 -23.25 -6.15
C THR A 122 -26.82 -22.15 -6.94
N ASN A 123 -27.04 -20.88 -6.60
CA ASN A 123 -26.50 -19.75 -7.37
C ASN A 123 -24.97 -19.59 -7.32
N SER A 124 -24.26 -20.33 -6.47
CA SER A 124 -22.80 -20.40 -6.53
C SER A 124 -22.39 -21.82 -6.92
N PRO A 125 -21.89 -22.08 -8.15
CA PRO A 125 -21.21 -23.33 -8.41
C PRO A 125 -20.09 -23.45 -7.37
N THR A 126 -20.00 -24.60 -6.69
CA THR A 126 -18.88 -24.88 -5.79
C THR A 126 -17.60 -24.55 -6.56
N PRO A 127 -16.78 -23.59 -6.10
CA PRO A 127 -15.65 -23.13 -6.91
C PRO A 127 -14.76 -24.34 -7.19
N THR A 128 -14.58 -24.69 -8.47
CA THR A 128 -13.79 -25.88 -8.85
C THR A 128 -12.38 -25.46 -9.25
N GLY A 129 -11.40 -26.26 -8.84
CA GLY A 129 -10.01 -26.09 -9.30
C GLY A 129 -9.37 -24.82 -8.77
N GLU A 130 -9.03 -23.89 -9.67
CA GLU A 130 -8.31 -22.65 -9.35
C GLU A 130 -9.15 -21.70 -8.48
N MET A 131 -10.46 -21.58 -8.75
CA MET A 131 -11.35 -20.69 -7.99
C MET A 131 -11.45 -21.06 -6.51
N ALA A 132 -11.36 -22.36 -6.17
CA ALA A 132 -11.36 -22.81 -4.77
C ALA A 132 -10.05 -22.48 -4.07
N ARG A 133 -8.92 -22.58 -4.78
CA ARG A 133 -7.61 -22.20 -4.22
C ARG A 133 -7.55 -20.71 -3.98
N ASP A 134 -8.08 -19.92 -4.91
CA ASP A 134 -8.13 -18.48 -4.77
C ASP A 134 -9.09 -18.08 -3.64
N ALA A 135 -10.25 -18.72 -3.53
CA ALA A 135 -11.18 -18.55 -2.41
C ALA A 135 -10.52 -18.84 -1.05
N ALA A 136 -9.84 -19.98 -0.92
CA ALA A 136 -9.11 -20.34 0.30
C ALA A 136 -7.96 -19.38 0.60
N ARG A 137 -7.29 -18.87 -0.44
CA ARG A 137 -6.23 -17.86 -0.30
C ARG A 137 -6.79 -16.57 0.27
N TRP A 138 -7.89 -16.05 -0.28
CA TRP A 138 -8.48 -14.80 0.22
C TRP A 138 -9.04 -14.95 1.64
N GLU A 139 -9.53 -16.12 2.01
CA GLU A 139 -9.93 -16.40 3.39
C GLU A 139 -8.74 -16.40 4.34
N SER A 140 -7.64 -17.05 3.95
CA SER A 140 -6.39 -17.00 4.71
C SER A 140 -5.87 -15.56 4.83
N ASP A 141 -5.95 -14.78 3.76
CA ASP A 141 -5.56 -13.37 3.76
C ASP A 141 -6.46 -12.56 4.69
N ALA A 142 -7.78 -12.81 4.70
CA ALA A 142 -8.71 -12.15 5.61
C ALA A 142 -8.37 -12.44 7.09
N TYR A 143 -8.04 -13.70 7.43
CA TYR A 143 -7.56 -14.07 8.76
C TYR A 143 -6.24 -13.38 9.14
N PHE A 144 -5.32 -13.28 8.18
CA PHE A 144 -4.02 -12.62 8.39
C PHE A 144 -4.17 -11.12 8.62
N PHE A 145 -5.05 -10.45 7.88
CA PHE A 145 -5.27 -9.00 8.02
C PHE A 145 -6.13 -8.65 9.24
N ASN A 146 -7.18 -9.42 9.50
CA ASN A 146 -8.04 -9.23 10.67
C ASN A 146 -8.70 -10.55 11.08
N PRO A 147 -8.31 -11.13 12.24
CA PRO A 147 -8.89 -12.38 12.73
C PRO A 147 -10.41 -12.32 12.94
N ALA A 148 -10.98 -11.15 13.24
CA ALA A 148 -12.43 -10.99 13.37
C ALA A 148 -13.13 -11.11 12.02
N LEU A 149 -12.56 -10.54 10.96
CA LEU A 149 -13.07 -10.65 9.59
C LEU A 149 -13.01 -12.11 9.11
N GLY A 150 -11.89 -12.80 9.33
CA GLY A 150 -11.76 -14.22 8.97
C GLY A 150 -12.80 -15.12 9.65
N ARG A 151 -13.05 -14.90 10.95
CA ARG A 151 -14.11 -15.63 11.68
C ARG A 151 -15.51 -15.32 11.15
N ALA A 152 -15.80 -14.04 10.86
CA ALA A 152 -17.11 -13.65 10.32
C ALA A 152 -17.36 -14.25 8.94
N ILE A 153 -16.35 -14.28 8.06
CA ILE A 153 -16.42 -14.93 6.73
C ILE A 153 -16.68 -16.43 6.87
N THR A 154 -15.98 -17.10 7.79
CA THR A 154 -16.18 -18.53 8.04
C THR A 154 -17.60 -18.80 8.52
N HIS A 155 -18.09 -18.01 9.48
CA HIS A 155 -19.45 -18.12 9.99
C HIS A 155 -20.51 -17.87 8.91
N LEU A 156 -20.29 -16.87 8.05
CA LEU A 156 -21.16 -16.61 6.89
C LEU A 156 -21.27 -17.84 5.99
N ARG A 157 -20.17 -18.51 5.68
CA ARG A 157 -20.18 -19.74 4.87
C ARG A 157 -20.89 -20.90 5.53
N GLU A 158 -20.71 -21.07 6.84
CA GLU A 158 -21.45 -22.07 7.62
C GLU A 158 -22.96 -21.82 7.55
N CYS A 159 -23.40 -20.55 7.65
CA CYS A 159 -24.79 -20.18 7.49
C CYS A 159 -25.33 -20.42 6.07
N GLU A 160 -24.55 -20.10 5.04
CA GLU A 160 -24.92 -20.41 3.65
C GLU A 160 -25.09 -21.91 3.43
N GLU A 161 -24.13 -22.71 3.89
CA GLU A 161 -24.17 -24.17 3.75
C GLU A 161 -25.36 -24.76 4.51
N SER A 162 -25.61 -24.28 5.74
CA SER A 162 -26.75 -24.71 6.54
C SER A 162 -28.09 -24.41 5.86
N LEU A 163 -28.27 -23.20 5.30
CA LEU A 163 -29.50 -22.85 4.59
C LEU A 163 -29.68 -23.69 3.32
N ARG A 164 -28.60 -23.95 2.57
CA ARG A 164 -28.64 -24.80 1.38
C ARG A 164 -28.98 -26.25 1.71
N TRP A 165 -28.40 -26.78 2.79
CA TRP A 165 -28.67 -28.13 3.26
C TRP A 165 -30.14 -28.26 3.68
N GLU A 166 -30.63 -27.34 4.51
CA GLU A 166 -32.03 -27.29 4.97
C GLU A 166 -33.00 -27.22 3.78
N GLY A 167 -32.72 -26.33 2.83
CA GLY A 167 -33.53 -26.17 1.62
C GLY A 167 -33.52 -27.38 0.68
N SER A 168 -32.54 -28.28 0.82
CA SER A 168 -32.40 -29.48 -0.03
C SER A 168 -32.94 -30.76 0.60
N GLU A 169 -32.86 -30.89 1.92
CA GLU A 169 -33.25 -32.09 2.66
C GLU A 169 -34.66 -32.00 3.23
N ASN A 170 -35.07 -30.82 3.72
CA ASN A 170 -36.30 -30.65 4.48
C ASN A 170 -37.39 -29.86 3.73
N HIS A 171 -37.03 -29.10 2.69
CA HIS A 171 -37.97 -28.32 1.88
C HIS A 171 -38.13 -28.88 0.47
N SER A 172 -39.34 -28.78 -0.07
CA SER A 172 -39.55 -29.04 -1.49
C SER A 172 -38.98 -27.89 -2.34
N LEU A 173 -38.51 -28.18 -3.55
CA LEU A 173 -37.90 -27.17 -4.43
C LEU A 173 -38.82 -25.99 -4.79
N ALA A 174 -40.13 -26.13 -4.56
CA ALA A 174 -41.13 -25.11 -4.82
C ALA A 174 -41.49 -24.25 -3.60
N GLU A 175 -41.02 -24.65 -2.41
CA GLU A 175 -41.39 -24.04 -1.13
C GLU A 175 -40.38 -22.96 -0.73
N ALA A 176 -40.90 -21.77 -0.48
CA ALA A 176 -40.12 -20.66 0.03
C ALA A 176 -39.94 -20.79 1.55
N PHE A 177 -38.79 -20.35 2.05
CA PHE A 177 -38.60 -20.15 3.49
C PHE A 177 -39.44 -18.96 3.98
N ASP A 178 -39.93 -19.05 5.22
CA ASP A 178 -40.46 -17.89 5.92
C ASP A 178 -39.34 -16.83 6.07
N VAL A 179 -39.69 -15.55 5.97
CA VAL A 179 -38.78 -14.44 6.25
C VAL A 179 -38.24 -14.51 7.68
N ASN A 180 -38.98 -15.13 8.59
CA ASN A 180 -38.62 -15.36 9.99
C ASN A 180 -37.96 -16.72 10.24
N ASP A 181 -37.64 -17.47 9.19
CA ASP A 181 -36.95 -18.76 9.34
C ASP A 181 -35.58 -18.57 10.03
N PRO A 182 -35.24 -19.39 11.02
CA PRO A 182 -33.99 -19.24 11.77
C PRO A 182 -32.72 -19.34 10.89
N HIS A 183 -32.73 -20.11 9.79
CA HIS A 183 -31.59 -20.21 8.89
C HIS A 183 -31.45 -18.94 8.03
N VAL A 184 -32.57 -18.35 7.60
CA VAL A 184 -32.58 -17.07 6.86
C VAL A 184 -32.12 -15.92 7.76
N ILE A 185 -32.61 -15.84 9.00
CA ILE A 185 -32.20 -14.81 9.96
C ILE A 185 -30.70 -14.89 10.25
N LYS A 186 -30.18 -16.08 10.61
CA LYS A 186 -28.75 -16.27 10.90
C LYS A 186 -27.86 -15.87 9.72
N LEU A 187 -28.27 -16.21 8.50
CA LEU A 187 -27.53 -15.81 7.31
C LEU A 187 -27.50 -14.28 7.14
N ARG A 188 -28.63 -13.59 7.32
CA ARG A 188 -28.68 -12.11 7.26
C ARG A 188 -27.83 -11.45 8.34
N GLU A 189 -27.84 -12.00 9.56
CA GLU A 189 -26.99 -11.52 10.66
C GLU A 189 -25.50 -11.68 10.33
N ALA A 190 -25.09 -12.85 9.82
CA ALA A 190 -23.71 -13.09 9.40
C ALA A 190 -23.26 -12.17 8.26
N VAL A 191 -24.15 -11.90 7.29
CA VAL A 191 -23.93 -10.92 6.22
C VAL A 191 -23.70 -9.52 6.80
N SER A 192 -24.57 -9.06 7.71
CA SER A 192 -24.44 -7.75 8.34
C SER A 192 -23.11 -7.63 9.07
N GLN A 193 -22.72 -8.67 9.82
CA GLN A 193 -21.46 -8.70 10.56
C GLN A 193 -20.24 -8.56 9.64
N VAL A 194 -20.20 -9.27 8.51
CA VAL A 194 -19.10 -9.13 7.54
C VAL A 194 -19.07 -7.73 6.94
N ARG A 195 -20.22 -7.17 6.55
CA ARG A 195 -20.30 -5.82 5.98
C ARG A 195 -19.88 -4.73 6.96
N GLU A 196 -20.31 -4.82 8.21
CA GLU A 196 -19.92 -3.88 9.26
C GLU A 196 -18.40 -3.89 9.48
N LEU A 197 -17.80 -5.09 9.54
CA LEU A 197 -16.34 -5.23 9.68
C LEU A 197 -15.59 -4.69 8.47
N VAL A 198 -16.05 -4.98 7.25
CA VAL A 198 -15.46 -4.42 6.02
C VAL A 198 -15.56 -2.90 6.01
N GLN A 199 -16.74 -2.34 6.31
CA GLN A 199 -16.95 -0.89 6.34
C GLN A 199 -16.06 -0.22 7.38
N ALA A 200 -15.97 -0.77 8.59
CA ALA A 200 -15.10 -0.25 9.64
C ALA A 200 -13.62 -0.25 9.21
N MET A 201 -13.18 -1.32 8.52
CA MET A 201 -11.82 -1.44 8.02
C MET A 201 -11.51 -0.48 6.86
N ILE A 202 -12.47 -0.23 5.97
CA ILE A 202 -12.34 0.77 4.89
C ILE A 202 -12.21 2.17 5.50
N VAL A 203 -13.11 2.53 6.43
CA VAL A 203 -13.08 3.85 7.10
C VAL A 203 -11.76 4.06 7.84
N GLN A 204 -11.27 3.06 8.57
CA GLN A 204 -9.98 3.14 9.23
C GLN A 204 -8.82 3.35 8.23
N TRP A 205 -8.89 2.69 7.08
CA TRP A 205 -7.87 2.83 6.05
C TRP A 205 -7.88 4.20 5.39
N GLU A 206 -9.05 4.74 5.02
CA GLU A 206 -9.21 6.10 4.50
C GLU A 206 -8.73 7.15 5.51
N GLY A 207 -9.05 6.98 6.80
CA GLY A 207 -8.57 7.85 7.86
C GLY A 207 -7.04 7.84 8.03
N ASN A 208 -6.40 6.68 7.83
CA ASN A 208 -4.94 6.56 7.88
C ASN A 208 -4.24 7.17 6.66
N GLN A 209 -4.90 7.21 5.50
CA GLN A 209 -4.36 7.89 4.31
C GLN A 209 -4.49 9.41 4.37
N ALA A 210 -5.50 9.92 5.06
CA ALA A 210 -5.75 11.37 5.21
C ALA A 210 -4.83 12.04 6.25
N ALA A 211 -4.13 11.28 7.08
CA ALA A 211 -3.18 11.82 8.05
C ALA A 211 -1.91 12.33 7.32
N PRO A 212 -1.51 13.61 7.48
CA PRO A 212 -0.24 14.07 6.95
C PRO A 212 0.90 13.26 7.59
N PRO A 213 1.99 12.96 6.85
CA PRO A 213 3.10 12.23 7.43
C PRO A 213 3.61 13.00 8.64
N ALA A 214 3.70 12.31 9.79
CA ALA A 214 4.21 12.88 11.02
C ALA A 214 5.62 13.47 10.76
N GLY A 215 5.72 14.79 10.76
CA GLY A 215 6.96 15.53 10.44
C GLY A 215 6.87 16.56 9.31
N ALA A 216 5.68 16.86 8.78
CA ALA A 216 5.47 18.04 7.94
C ALA A 216 5.19 19.30 8.78
N ASP A 217 6.14 19.68 9.64
CA ASP A 217 6.24 21.01 10.28
C ASP A 217 7.70 21.49 10.19
#